data_AF-A0A6J4N8F7-F1
#
_entry.id   AF-A0A6J4N8F7-F1
#
_cell.length_a   1.000
_cell.length_b   1.000
_cell.length_c   1.000
_cell.angle_alpha   90.00
_cell.angle_beta   90.00
_cell.angle_gamma   90.00
#
_symmetry.space_group_name_H-M   'P 1'
#
loop_
_entity.id
_entity.type
_entity.pdbx_description
1 polymer ?
#
loop_
_entity_poly.entity_id
_entity_poly.type
_entity_poly.pdbx_seq_one_letter_code
_entity_poly.pdbx_strand_id
1 'polypeptide(L)'
;MSAPSASVLGAFDASGEPRPVEGGRGLAWRCGGVVLKPVDDAREHEWTCEAYDAWPVDAAVGVPRPLRTADGAWSHDGWAAPDLTRELWVFGEVS
;
A
#
# COMPACT_ATOMS: atom_id res chain seq x y z
N MET A 1 -14.46 5.12 -7.64
CA MET A 1 -14.30 3.95 -6.75
C MET A 1 -14.71 4.37 -5.35
N SER A 2 -15.32 3.49 -4.55
CA SER A 2 -15.66 3.81 -3.15
C SER A 2 -14.43 3.73 -2.25
N ALA A 3 -14.49 4.39 -1.10
CA ALA A 3 -13.49 4.24 -0.04
C ALA A 3 -13.34 2.77 0.39
N PRO A 4 -12.15 2.37 0.89
CA PRO A 4 -11.98 1.08 1.54
C PRO A 4 -12.95 0.93 2.71
N SER A 5 -13.45 -0.29 2.92
CA SER A 5 -14.37 -0.59 4.02
C SER A 5 -13.65 -0.56 5.37
N ALA A 6 -14.41 -0.45 6.47
CA ALA A 6 -13.85 -0.56 7.82
C ALA A 6 -13.14 -1.91 8.06
N SER A 7 -13.61 -2.99 7.42
CA SER A 7 -12.97 -4.31 7.41
C SER A 7 -11.54 -4.22 6.84
N VAL A 8 -11.40 -3.59 5.67
CA VAL A 8 -10.10 -3.36 5.03
C VAL A 8 -9.20 -2.47 5.89
N LEU A 9 -9.74 -1.36 6.43
CA LEU A 9 -8.96 -0.48 7.31
C LEU A 9 -8.43 -1.23 8.53
N GLY A 10 -9.30 -2.01 9.19
CA GLY A 10 -8.94 -2.79 10.36
C GLY A 10 -7.91 -3.88 10.08
N ALA A 11 -7.96 -4.52 8.90
CA ALA A 11 -6.99 -5.55 8.52
C ALA A 11 -5.55 -5.02 8.49
N PHE A 12 -5.34 -3.74 8.17
CA PHE A 12 -4.03 -3.08 8.10
C PHE A 12 -3.76 -2.12 9.27
N ASP A 13 -4.54 -2.19 10.35
CA ASP A 13 -4.47 -1.27 11.49
C ASP A 13 -4.47 0.22 11.08
N ALA A 14 -5.21 0.54 10.02
CA ALA A 14 -5.25 1.87 9.43
C ALA A 14 -6.27 2.75 10.17
N SER A 15 -5.79 3.64 11.03
CA SER A 15 -6.63 4.57 11.79
C SER A 15 -6.70 5.97 11.17
N GLY A 16 -7.87 6.59 11.21
CA GLY A 16 -8.12 7.96 10.75
C GLY A 16 -9.24 8.06 9.72
N GLU A 17 -9.43 9.25 9.15
CA GLU A 17 -10.39 9.46 8.07
C GLU A 17 -9.76 9.08 6.71
N PRO A 18 -10.34 8.12 5.96
CA PRO A 18 -9.84 7.77 4.63
C PRO A 18 -9.96 8.93 3.65
N ARG A 19 -8.87 9.26 2.97
CA ARG A 19 -8.84 10.31 1.95
C ARG A 19 -8.30 9.77 0.63
N PRO A 20 -8.88 10.14 -0.51
CA PRO A 20 -8.28 9.78 -1.80
C PRO A 20 -6.89 10.43 -1.90
N VAL A 21 -5.95 9.70 -2.51
CA VAL A 21 -4.62 10.22 -2.84
C VAL A 21 -4.65 10.67 -4.30
N GLU A 22 -4.26 11.91 -4.54
CA GLU A 22 -4.15 12.47 -5.89
C GLU A 22 -2.95 11.87 -6.64
N GLY A 23 -3.10 11.72 -7.96
CA GLY A 23 -2.09 11.13 -8.83
C GLY A 23 -2.28 9.64 -9.12
N GLY A 24 -1.41 9.09 -9.97
CA GLY A 24 -1.52 7.72 -10.47
C GLY A 24 -2.86 7.45 -11.16
N ARG A 25 -3.46 6.28 -10.91
CA ARG A 25 -4.80 5.90 -11.45
C ARG A 25 -5.98 6.49 -10.64
N GLY A 26 -5.73 7.28 -9.60
CA GLY A 26 -6.79 7.83 -8.73
C GLY A 26 -7.56 6.76 -7.94
N LEU A 27 -6.96 5.60 -7.68
CA LEU A 27 -7.58 4.48 -6.95
C LEU A 27 -7.04 4.31 -5.51
N ALA A 28 -6.02 5.09 -5.14
CA ALA A 28 -5.36 4.97 -3.86
C ALA A 28 -6.05 5.81 -2.79
N TRP A 29 -6.07 5.27 -1.57
CA TRP A 29 -6.61 5.93 -0.39
C TRP A 29 -5.55 5.99 0.69
N ARG A 30 -5.55 7.06 1.48
CA ARG A 30 -4.71 7.19 2.66
C ARG A 30 -5.59 7.24 3.90
N CYS A 31 -5.27 6.42 4.89
CA CYS A 31 -5.87 6.46 6.21
C CYS A 31 -4.74 6.51 7.24
N GLY A 32 -4.55 7.66 7.88
CA GLY A 32 -3.41 7.90 8.77
C GLY A 32 -2.06 7.72 8.07
N GLY A 33 -1.29 6.74 8.53
CA GLY A 33 0.00 6.35 7.96
C GLY A 33 -0.08 5.27 6.88
N VAL A 34 -1.25 4.76 6.53
CA VAL A 34 -1.37 3.64 5.58
C VAL A 34 -1.92 4.14 4.25
N VAL A 35 -1.27 3.72 3.15
CA VAL A 35 -1.80 3.89 1.79
C VAL A 35 -2.38 2.55 1.33
N LEU A 36 -3.64 2.55 0.91
CA LEU A 36 -4.41 1.40 0.46
C LEU A 36 -4.69 1.52 -1.03
N LYS A 37 -4.52 0.42 -1.76
CA LYS A 37 -4.81 0.33 -3.19
C LYS A 37 -5.58 -0.95 -3.50
N PRO A 38 -6.49 -0.94 -4.48
CA PRO A 38 -7.08 -2.16 -5.02
C PRO A 38 -6.00 -3.05 -5.64
N VAL A 39 -6.18 -4.35 -5.49
CA VAL A 39 -5.36 -5.38 -6.11
C VAL A 39 -6.04 -5.85 -7.39
N ASP A 40 -5.36 -5.70 -8.52
CA ASP A 40 -5.89 -6.14 -9.82
C ASP A 40 -5.69 -7.66 -10.01
N ASP A 41 -4.51 -8.17 -9.66
CA ASP A 41 -4.16 -9.60 -9.67
C ASP A 41 -3.54 -9.99 -8.33
N ALA A 42 -4.23 -10.86 -7.58
CA ALA A 42 -3.82 -11.28 -6.25
C ALA A 42 -2.52 -12.09 -6.24
N ARG A 43 -2.28 -12.90 -7.28
CA ARG A 43 -1.12 -13.78 -7.35
C ARG A 43 0.14 -13.00 -7.73
N GLU A 44 0.02 -12.08 -8.68
CA GLU A 44 1.11 -11.15 -9.02
C GLU A 44 1.47 -10.28 -7.81
N HIS A 45 0.45 -9.78 -7.11
CA HIS A 45 0.64 -8.96 -5.91
C HIS A 45 1.35 -9.71 -4.79
N GLU A 46 0.91 -10.95 -4.50
CA GLU A 46 1.55 -11.81 -3.50
C GLU A 46 3.03 -12.07 -3.84
N TRP A 47 3.32 -12.50 -5.08
CA TRP A 47 4.68 -12.72 -5.54
C TRP A 47 5.57 -11.46 -5.44
N THR A 48 5.01 -10.30 -5.81
CA THR A 48 5.71 -9.01 -5.70
C THR A 48 6.02 -8.65 -4.25
N CYS A 49 5.05 -8.85 -3.36
CA CYS A 49 5.23 -8.55 -1.93
C CYS A 49 6.27 -9.47 -1.29
N GLU A 50 6.26 -10.76 -1.61
CA GLU A 50 7.30 -11.69 -1.16
C GLU A 50 8.68 -11.29 -1.65
N ALA A 51 8.81 -10.86 -2.91
CA ALA A 51 10.07 -10.39 -3.47
C ALA A 51 10.59 -9.12 -2.75
N TYR A 52 9.70 -8.18 -2.40
CA TYR A 52 10.06 -6.97 -1.65
C TYR A 52 10.37 -7.24 -0.18
N ASP A 53 9.63 -8.15 0.46
CA ASP A 53 9.85 -8.56 1.86
C ASP A 53 11.24 -9.21 2.02
N ALA A 54 11.62 -10.05 1.06
CA ALA A 54 12.95 -10.66 0.99
C ALA A 54 14.06 -9.70 0.55
N TRP A 55 13.72 -8.48 0.13
CA TRP A 55 14.72 -7.54 -0.39
C TRP A 55 15.64 -7.00 0.71
N PRO A 56 16.98 -7.05 0.53
CA PRO A 56 17.92 -6.60 1.54
C PRO A 56 17.72 -5.12 1.90
N VAL A 57 17.78 -4.82 3.19
CA VAL A 57 17.61 -3.44 3.71
C VAL A 57 18.80 -2.55 3.29
N ASP A 58 19.97 -3.15 3.08
CA ASP A 58 21.23 -2.51 2.70
C ASP A 58 21.51 -2.53 1.19
N ALA A 59 20.52 -2.93 0.38
CA ALA A 59 20.63 -2.90 -1.07
C ALA A 59 20.84 -1.46 -1.56
N ALA A 60 21.63 -1.31 -2.63
CA ALA A 60 21.87 -0.01 -3.27
C ALA A 60 20.59 0.66 -3.81
N VAL A 61 19.54 -0.13 -4.04
CA VAL A 61 18.21 0.35 -4.45
C VAL A 61 17.19 -0.04 -3.39
N GLY A 62 16.49 0.97 -2.87
CA GLY A 62 15.38 0.79 -1.95
C GLY A 62 14.10 0.37 -2.69
N VAL A 63 13.34 -0.53 -2.08
CA VAL A 63 12.02 -0.96 -2.55
C VAL A 63 10.95 -0.60 -1.52
N PRO A 64 9.67 -0.49 -1.94
CA PRO A 64 8.55 -0.38 -1.01
C PRO A 64 8.53 -1.54 0.00
N ARG A 65 7.98 -1.31 1.20
CA ARG A 65 7.94 -2.28 2.30
C ARG A 65 6.51 -2.69 2.62
N PRO A 66 5.84 -3.46 1.74
CA PRO A 66 4.40 -3.73 1.85
C PRO A 66 4.02 -4.16 3.26
N LEU A 67 2.85 -3.72 3.72
CA LEU A 67 2.32 -4.10 5.03
C LEU A 67 1.54 -5.39 4.89
N ARG A 68 1.77 -6.31 5.83
CA ARG A 68 0.91 -7.45 6.05
C ARG A 68 -0.34 -7.02 6.81
N THR A 69 -1.43 -7.75 6.58
CA THR A 69 -2.60 -7.71 7.44
C THR A 69 -2.28 -8.30 8.81
N ALA A 70 -3.14 -8.08 9.81
CA ALA A 70 -2.97 -8.62 11.15
C ALA A 70 -2.87 -10.16 11.21
N ASP A 71 -3.47 -10.86 10.26
CA ASP A 71 -3.40 -12.32 10.08
C ASP A 71 -2.24 -12.78 9.16
N GLY A 72 -1.42 -11.84 8.68
CA GLY A 72 -0.17 -12.13 7.94
C GLY A 72 -0.30 -12.18 6.42
N ALA A 73 -1.49 -11.97 5.86
CA ALA A 73 -1.73 -11.91 4.42
C ALA A 73 -1.24 -10.59 3.80
N TRP A 74 -1.02 -10.59 2.48
CA TRP A 74 -0.61 -9.39 1.73
C TRP A 74 -1.77 -8.55 1.20
N SER A 75 -2.98 -9.07 1.27
CA SER A 75 -4.19 -8.40 0.83
C SER A 75 -5.39 -8.85 1.67
N HIS A 76 -6.40 -7.99 1.76
CA HIS A 76 -7.67 -8.27 2.43
C HIS A 76 -8.82 -7.68 1.61
N ASP A 77 -9.85 -8.45 1.33
CA ASP A 77 -11.02 -8.05 0.53
C ASP A 77 -10.66 -7.31 -0.78
N GLY A 78 -9.58 -7.72 -1.46
CA GLY A 78 -9.12 -7.12 -2.72
C GLY A 78 -8.33 -5.82 -2.56
N TRP A 79 -7.88 -5.48 -1.35
CA TRP A 79 -7.06 -4.32 -1.05
C TRP A 79 -5.70 -4.70 -0.50
N ALA A 80 -4.70 -3.89 -0.80
CA ALA A 80 -3.34 -4.04 -0.28
C ALA A 80 -2.78 -2.71 0.21
N ALA A 81 -1.75 -2.81 1.05
CA ALA A 81 -1.01 -1.67 1.58
C ALA A 81 0.46 -1.74 1.14
N PRO A 82 0.83 -1.22 -0.03
CA PRO A 82 2.17 -1.40 -0.61
C PRO A 82 3.31 -0.61 0.07
N ASP A 83 3.11 -0.08 1.29
CA ASP A 83 3.93 0.89 2.04
C ASP A 83 4.70 1.91 1.19
N LEU A 84 4.21 3.13 1.25
CA LEU A 84 4.75 4.27 0.54
C LEU A 84 5.19 5.39 1.51
N THR A 85 5.37 5.06 2.80
CA THR A 85 5.55 6.08 3.85
C THR A 85 6.99 6.46 4.17
N ARG A 86 7.98 5.78 3.60
CA ARG A 86 9.35 6.31 3.55
C ARG A 86 9.61 7.02 2.23
N GLU A 87 9.46 8.35 2.24
CA GLU A 87 10.19 9.34 1.43
C GLU A 87 10.35 9.16 -0.09
N LEU A 88 9.65 8.23 -0.74
CA LEU A 88 9.79 7.97 -2.19
C LEU A 88 8.79 8.75 -3.07
N TRP A 89 8.00 9.64 -2.49
CA TRP A 89 7.18 10.60 -3.25
C TRP A 89 7.75 12.02 -3.12
N VAL A 90 8.92 12.26 -3.72
CA VAL A 90 9.13 13.59 -4.30
C VAL A 90 8.39 13.57 -5.64
N PHE A 91 7.10 13.92 -5.61
CA PHE A 91 6.47 14.37 -6.84
C PHE A 91 7.17 15.69 -7.19
N GLY A 92 8.02 15.65 -8.21
CA GLY A 92 8.49 16.87 -8.84
C GLY A 92 7.27 17.64 -9.32
N GLU A 93 7.04 18.80 -8.73
CA GLU A 93 6.35 19.88 -9.41
C GLU A 93 7.16 20.18 -10.68
N VAL A 94 6.68 19.67 -11.81
CA VAL A 94 7.09 20.18 -13.12
C VAL A 94 6.25 21.44 -13.32
N SER A 95 6.88 22.59 -13.06
CA SER A 95 6.40 23.91 -13.46
C SER A 95 6.38 24.07 -14.98
#